data_AF-A0A0S8GLR7-F1
#
_entry.id   AF-A0A0S8GLR7-F1
#
_cell.length_a   1.000
_cell.length_b   1.000
_cell.length_c   1.000
_cell.angle_alpha   90.00
_cell.angle_beta   90.00
_cell.angle_gamma   90.00
#
_symmetry.space_group_name_H-M   'P 1'
#
loop_
_entity.id
_entity.type
_entity.pdbx_description
1 polymer ?
#
loop_
_entity_poly.entity_id
_entity_poly.type
_entity_poly.pdbx_seq_one_letter_code
_entity_poly.pdbx_strand_id
1 'polypeptide(L)'
;MVIDYYIDDFLYVLTPRMLYKLDCDDLSILDRIPLPQRFNYMTTISTNIALITSDEIILINKRNLGYAAGIGIERADNRPLAAPEHFRPPSRDVLYLISDSGSKSTLIMLNVQTGEVSRRLALDKIVYCECDCLTQTISILDASHRITILDAFLNKKKTLTSDVRAHWFTARENGYLLGNDQGFFSIDGNGRVIDFLPTSIVHVRSTDKLVVINKQGVLICDPLTLRPQQYFEFDRYLIRLAVERADETKYAVVVDTSQTFYAIELQTAHIDTLTKKKETVPITIPFADRMDTDSLWYFQIGAFVTAENAQNSYNALRLRGLPVYIDTSELYRVKLGGFSSKAEAINLVESANLNGWFVFQEKIRQSERAEFHVGTATYMFEDGIIRRITP
;
A
#
# COMPACT_ATOMS: atom_id res chain seq x y z
N MET A 1 -6.38 4.26 13.99
CA MET A 1 -6.96 4.88 12.78
C MET A 1 -6.18 4.37 11.59
N VAL A 2 -6.85 3.75 10.63
CA VAL A 2 -6.26 3.32 9.36
C VAL A 2 -6.28 4.51 8.40
N ILE A 3 -5.17 4.71 7.69
CA ILE A 3 -5.07 5.71 6.62
C ILE A 3 -5.44 5.05 5.30
N ASP A 4 -4.81 3.91 5.02
CA ASP A 4 -5.01 3.16 3.79
C ASP A 4 -4.75 1.67 3.98
N TYR A 5 -5.21 0.86 3.04
CA TYR A 5 -4.90 -0.57 3.01
C TYR A 5 -4.95 -1.09 1.58
N TYR A 6 -4.13 -2.11 1.31
CA TYR A 6 -3.96 -2.68 -0.02
C TYR A 6 -3.83 -4.20 0.11
N ILE A 7 -4.49 -4.94 -0.77
CA ILE A 7 -4.39 -6.41 -0.85
C ILE A 7 -3.56 -6.74 -2.08
N ASP A 8 -2.53 -7.56 -1.85
CA ASP A 8 -1.64 -8.19 -2.84
C ASP A 8 -1.36 -9.62 -2.32
N ASP A 9 -0.10 -10.06 -2.35
CA ASP A 9 0.40 -11.24 -1.64
C ASP A 9 -0.02 -11.29 -0.15
N PHE A 10 -0.23 -10.14 0.48
CA PHE A 10 -0.76 -10.00 1.84
C PHE A 10 -1.71 -8.80 1.95
N LEU A 11 -2.43 -8.71 3.07
CA LEU A 11 -3.11 -7.47 3.44
C LEU A 11 -2.11 -6.51 4.10
N TYR A 12 -1.80 -5.43 3.41
CA TYR A 12 -1.00 -4.34 3.95
C TYR A 12 -1.91 -3.27 4.55
N VAL A 13 -1.65 -2.86 5.78
CA VAL A 13 -2.43 -1.84 6.48
C VAL A 13 -1.54 -0.68 6.90
N LEU A 14 -1.82 0.50 6.34
CA LEU A 14 -1.13 1.74 6.64
C LEU A 14 -1.87 2.52 7.72
N THR A 15 -1.15 2.85 8.79
CA THR A 15 -1.60 3.72 9.88
C THR A 15 -0.69 4.94 9.98
N PRO A 16 -1.03 5.98 10.80
CA PRO A 16 -0.18 7.16 10.93
C PRO A 16 1.25 6.92 11.40
N ARG A 17 1.51 5.77 12.04
CA ARG A 17 2.81 5.47 12.68
C ARG A 17 3.34 4.08 12.34
N MET A 18 2.57 3.22 11.69
CA MET A 18 2.95 1.84 11.44
C MET A 18 2.46 1.37 10.07
N LEU A 19 3.26 0.55 9.42
CA LEU A 19 2.84 -0.33 8.34
C LEU A 19 2.76 -1.76 8.89
N TYR A 20 1.63 -2.41 8.68
CA TYR A 20 1.42 -3.82 9.05
C TYR A 20 1.29 -4.68 7.80
N LYS A 21 1.81 -5.90 7.88
CA LYS A 21 1.62 -6.98 6.92
C LYS A 21 0.82 -8.09 7.61
N LEU A 22 -0.36 -8.39 7.09
CA LEU A 22 -1.28 -9.36 7.67
C LEU A 22 -1.51 -10.52 6.70
N ASP A 23 -1.57 -11.73 7.26
CA ASP A 23 -2.07 -12.91 6.56
C ASP A 23 -3.59 -12.88 6.50
N CYS A 24 -4.17 -13.01 5.31
CA CYS A 24 -5.62 -13.09 5.12
C CYS A 24 -6.17 -14.48 5.40
N ASP A 25 -5.38 -15.54 5.25
CA ASP A 25 -5.79 -16.91 5.55
C ASP A 25 -5.76 -17.16 7.06
N ASP A 26 -4.67 -16.74 7.73
CA ASP A 26 -4.49 -16.95 9.18
C ASP A 26 -5.03 -15.80 10.06
N LEU A 27 -5.45 -14.70 9.41
CA LEU A 27 -5.98 -13.48 10.04
C LEU A 27 -5.07 -12.94 11.14
N SER A 28 -3.76 -12.93 10.87
CA SER A 28 -2.72 -12.62 11.85
C SER A 28 -1.73 -11.58 11.34
N ILE A 29 -1.08 -10.86 12.25
CA ILE A 29 -0.02 -9.92 11.91
C ILE A 29 1.26 -10.73 11.71
N LEU A 30 1.77 -10.75 10.48
CA LEU A 30 3.01 -11.43 10.13
C LEU A 30 4.23 -10.55 10.40
N ASP A 31 4.12 -9.25 10.09
CA ASP A 31 5.22 -8.32 10.24
C ASP A 31 4.72 -6.88 10.39
N ARG A 32 5.57 -6.01 10.94
CA ARG A 32 5.30 -4.57 11.06
C ARG A 32 6.58 -3.75 11.05
N ILE A 33 6.45 -2.48 10.67
CA ILE A 33 7.49 -1.46 10.89
C ILE A 33 6.86 -0.16 11.39
N PRO A 34 7.52 0.57 12.30
CA PRO A 34 7.15 1.94 12.58
C PRO A 34 7.59 2.84 11.43
N LEU A 35 6.83 3.92 11.21
CA LEU A 35 7.00 4.87 10.13
C LEU A 35 7.48 6.21 10.70
N PRO A 36 8.52 6.83 10.10
CA PRO A 36 9.07 8.08 10.59
C PRO A 36 8.13 9.27 10.38
N GLN A 37 7.20 9.15 9.43
CA GLN A 37 6.26 10.19 9.05
C GLN A 37 4.91 9.60 8.64
N ARG A 38 3.93 10.47 8.51
CA ARG A 38 2.61 10.12 8.01
C ARG A 38 2.64 10.04 6.47
N PHE A 39 2.06 8.98 5.94
CA PHE A 39 1.79 8.80 4.52
C PHE A 39 0.32 9.05 4.21
N ASN A 40 0.01 9.38 2.96
CA ASN A 40 -1.36 9.65 2.51
C ASN A 40 -1.97 8.41 1.85
N TYR A 41 -1.17 7.69 1.07
CA TYR A 41 -1.62 6.55 0.28
C TYR A 41 -0.60 5.43 0.28
N MET A 42 -1.06 4.24 -0.09
CA MET A 42 -0.22 3.07 -0.33
C MET A 42 -0.67 2.32 -1.58
N THR A 43 0.28 1.72 -2.28
CA THR A 43 0.03 0.73 -3.33
C THR A 43 1.21 -0.25 -3.38
N THR A 44 1.13 -1.29 -4.19
CA THR A 44 2.25 -2.20 -4.43
C THR A 44 2.82 -2.03 -5.84
N ILE A 45 4.11 -2.36 -5.98
CA ILE A 45 4.81 -2.40 -7.25
C ILE A 45 5.95 -3.43 -7.20
N SER A 46 5.82 -4.49 -7.99
CA SER A 46 6.76 -5.62 -8.05
C SER A 46 6.99 -6.18 -6.64
N THR A 47 8.25 -6.16 -6.19
CA THR A 47 8.71 -6.62 -4.89
C THR A 47 8.59 -5.56 -3.79
N ASN A 48 7.96 -4.42 -4.06
CA ASN A 48 7.87 -3.29 -3.15
C ASN A 48 6.43 -2.86 -2.85
N ILE A 49 6.28 -2.22 -1.70
CA ILE A 49 5.15 -1.42 -1.27
C ILE A 49 5.58 0.04 -1.46
N ALA A 50 4.80 0.81 -2.21
CA ALA A 50 5.02 2.23 -2.39
C ALA A 50 4.14 3.01 -1.38
N LEU A 51 4.79 3.71 -0.45
CA LEU A 51 4.15 4.63 0.49
C LEU A 51 4.29 6.05 -0.03
N ILE A 52 3.18 6.76 -0.20
CA ILE A 52 3.16 8.05 -0.92
C ILE A 52 2.81 9.18 0.04
N THR A 53 3.64 10.22 0.08
CA THR A 53 3.38 11.50 0.76
C THR A 53 2.94 12.56 -0.26
N SER A 54 2.95 13.84 0.12
CA SER A 54 2.71 14.93 -0.82
C SER A 54 3.83 15.12 -1.84
N ASP A 55 5.06 14.73 -1.52
CA ASP A 55 6.29 15.16 -2.19
C ASP A 55 7.35 14.04 -2.31
N GLU A 56 7.05 12.85 -1.80
CA GLU A 56 7.94 11.70 -1.84
C GLU A 56 7.17 10.38 -1.98
N ILE A 57 7.80 9.41 -2.65
CA ILE A 57 7.40 8.01 -2.67
C ILE A 57 8.50 7.19 -2.03
N ILE A 58 8.15 6.44 -0.99
CA ILE A 58 9.05 5.53 -0.31
C ILE A 58 8.74 4.11 -0.76
N LEU A 59 9.75 3.40 -1.25
CA LEU A 59 9.67 1.98 -1.57
C LEU A 59 10.12 1.16 -0.37
N ILE A 60 9.25 0.27 0.07
CA ILE A 60 9.48 -0.69 1.15
C ILE A 60 9.45 -2.09 0.56
N ASN A 61 10.47 -2.91 0.79
CA ASN A 61 10.52 -4.27 0.25
C ASN A 61 9.44 -5.17 0.89
N LYS A 62 8.61 -5.84 0.10
CA LYS A 62 7.51 -6.71 0.59
C LYS A 62 7.98 -7.89 1.43
N ARG A 63 9.18 -8.43 1.14
CA ARG A 63 9.72 -9.64 1.80
C ARG A 63 10.08 -9.38 3.25
N ASN A 64 10.68 -8.23 3.54
CA ASN A 64 11.25 -7.93 4.86
C ASN A 64 10.73 -6.62 5.50
N LEU A 65 9.94 -5.83 4.76
CA LEU A 65 9.52 -4.46 5.10
C LEU A 65 10.69 -3.52 5.42
N GLY A 66 11.85 -3.70 4.80
CA GLY A 66 12.96 -2.76 4.85
C GLY A 66 12.79 -1.64 3.82
N TYR A 67 13.24 -0.44 4.18
CA TYR A 67 13.41 0.66 3.23
C TYR A 67 14.34 0.25 2.09
N ALA A 68 13.86 0.44 0.86
CA ALA A 68 14.60 0.15 -0.36
C ALA A 68 15.06 1.44 -1.04
N ALA A 69 14.15 2.39 -1.26
CA ALA A 69 14.45 3.64 -1.95
C ALA A 69 13.45 4.75 -1.60
N GLY A 70 13.82 5.99 -1.90
CA GLY A 70 13.00 7.18 -1.80
C GLY A 70 13.06 7.95 -3.13
N ILE A 71 11.91 8.40 -3.60
CA ILE A 71 11.74 9.06 -4.89
C ILE A 71 11.05 10.39 -4.65
N GLY A 72 11.74 11.50 -4.90
CA GLY A 72 11.14 12.83 -4.85
C GLY A 72 10.10 13.00 -5.96
N ILE A 73 8.95 13.57 -5.63
CA ILE A 73 7.89 13.92 -6.58
C ILE A 73 7.45 15.37 -6.39
N GLU A 74 6.78 15.93 -7.41
CA GLU A 74 6.19 17.26 -7.29
C GLU A 74 5.13 17.28 -6.19
N ARG A 75 5.18 18.33 -5.37
CA ARG A 75 4.27 18.50 -4.24
C ARG A 75 2.82 18.60 -4.71
N ALA A 76 2.04 17.55 -4.48
CA ALA A 76 0.61 17.49 -4.77
C ALA A 76 -0.08 16.37 -3.97
N ASP A 77 -1.40 16.28 -4.07
CA ASP A 77 -2.15 15.14 -3.55
C ASP A 77 -2.15 13.99 -4.57
N ASN A 78 -1.00 13.30 -4.66
CA ASN A 78 -0.75 12.27 -5.65
C ASN A 78 -1.33 10.92 -5.20
N ARG A 79 -2.58 10.63 -5.57
CA ARG A 79 -3.19 9.33 -5.28
C ARG A 79 -2.74 8.26 -6.28
N PRO A 80 -2.37 7.05 -5.85
CA PRO A 80 -2.02 5.98 -6.77
C PRO A 80 -3.25 5.48 -7.53
N LEU A 81 -3.05 5.10 -8.78
CA LEU A 81 -3.99 4.23 -9.49
C LEU A 81 -3.66 2.78 -9.13
N ALA A 82 -4.63 2.08 -8.53
CA ALA A 82 -4.50 0.65 -8.20
C ALA A 82 -4.47 -0.18 -9.50
N ALA A 83 -3.26 -0.39 -10.02
CA ALA A 83 -3.00 -1.23 -11.19
C ALA A 83 -2.52 -2.60 -10.71
N PRO A 84 -3.14 -3.71 -11.17
CA PRO A 84 -2.65 -5.05 -10.82
C PRO A 84 -1.21 -5.26 -11.30
N GLU A 85 -0.48 -6.20 -10.70
CA GLU A 85 0.94 -6.42 -11.00
C GLU A 85 1.21 -6.67 -12.50
N HIS A 86 0.32 -7.41 -13.15
CA HIS A 86 0.40 -7.73 -14.58
C HIS A 86 -0.02 -6.58 -15.51
N PHE A 87 -0.52 -5.46 -14.97
CA PHE A 87 -0.87 -4.27 -15.75
C PHE A 87 0.34 -3.35 -15.89
N ARG A 88 1.26 -3.65 -16.82
CA ARG A 88 2.45 -2.81 -17.02
C ARG A 88 2.91 -2.73 -18.46
N PRO A 89 3.46 -1.57 -18.88
CA PRO A 89 4.26 -1.51 -20.09
C PRO A 89 5.38 -2.56 -19.99
N PRO A 90 5.59 -3.39 -21.02
CA PRO A 90 6.72 -4.31 -21.04
C PRO A 90 8.01 -3.53 -20.76
N SER A 91 8.83 -4.01 -19.83
CA SER A 91 10.15 -3.46 -19.42
C SER A 91 10.21 -2.30 -18.42
N ARG A 92 9.11 -1.88 -17.75
CA ARG A 92 9.20 -0.77 -16.78
C ARG A 92 8.41 -1.03 -15.49
N ASP A 93 9.09 -0.86 -14.34
CA ASP A 93 8.42 -0.66 -13.06
C ASP A 93 7.82 0.75 -13.05
N VAL A 94 6.56 0.84 -13.45
CA VAL A 94 5.82 2.09 -13.57
C VAL A 94 4.78 2.20 -12.47
N LEU A 95 4.73 3.37 -11.85
CA LEU A 95 3.64 3.78 -11.00
C LEU A 95 2.77 4.82 -11.72
N TYR A 96 1.47 4.61 -11.71
CA TYR A 96 0.50 5.58 -12.21
C TYR A 96 -0.05 6.40 -11.03
N LEU A 97 0.08 7.71 -11.11
CA LEU A 97 -0.40 8.65 -10.09
C LEU A 97 -1.47 9.55 -10.70
N ILE A 98 -2.46 9.91 -9.89
CA ILE A 98 -3.48 10.90 -10.24
C ILE A 98 -3.29 12.10 -9.32
N SER A 99 -3.12 13.27 -9.90
CA SER A 99 -3.10 14.54 -9.18
C SER A 99 -4.31 15.36 -9.58
N ASP A 100 -5.16 15.69 -8.61
CA ASP A 100 -6.38 16.48 -8.83
C ASP A 100 -6.11 17.98 -8.58
N SER A 101 -6.61 18.83 -9.47
CA SER A 101 -6.52 20.30 -9.37
C SER A 101 -7.80 20.95 -9.88
N GLY A 102 -8.67 21.35 -8.94
CA GLY A 102 -9.97 21.94 -9.26
C GLY A 102 -10.87 20.99 -10.07
N SER A 103 -11.19 21.38 -11.30
CA SER A 103 -12.02 20.61 -12.25
C SER A 103 -11.21 19.69 -13.18
N LYS A 104 -9.89 19.62 -12.99
CA LYS A 104 -8.97 18.82 -13.81
C LYS A 104 -8.25 17.77 -12.97
N SER A 105 -7.83 16.70 -13.63
CA SER A 105 -6.92 15.71 -13.09
C SER A 105 -5.75 15.53 -14.05
N THR A 106 -4.57 15.22 -13.51
CA THR A 106 -3.42 14.81 -14.31
C THR A 106 -3.10 13.37 -13.97
N LEU A 107 -3.12 12.50 -14.98
CA LEU A 107 -2.61 11.13 -14.88
C LEU A 107 -1.12 11.15 -15.23
N ILE A 108 -0.29 10.69 -14.31
CA ILE A 108 1.17 10.76 -14.36
C ILE A 108 1.71 9.33 -14.41
N MET A 109 2.64 9.08 -15.32
CA MET A 109 3.36 7.83 -15.46
C MET A 109 4.78 8.02 -14.96
N LEU A 110 5.12 7.43 -13.81
CA LEU A 110 6.42 7.56 -13.14
C LEU A 110 7.21 6.26 -13.23
N ASN A 111 8.46 6.31 -13.66
CA ASN A 111 9.38 5.18 -13.55
C ASN A 111 9.93 5.16 -12.11
N VAL A 112 9.68 4.08 -11.36
CA VAL A 112 10.12 4.03 -9.95
C VAL A 112 11.60 3.74 -9.77
N GLN A 113 12.27 3.18 -10.78
CA GLN A 113 13.71 2.92 -10.71
C GLN A 113 14.52 4.20 -10.89
N THR A 114 14.08 5.08 -11.81
CA THR A 114 14.80 6.34 -12.10
C THR A 114 14.19 7.55 -11.42
N GLY A 115 12.95 7.46 -10.95
CA GLY A 115 12.17 8.60 -10.46
C GLY A 115 11.69 9.54 -11.57
N GLU A 116 11.91 9.20 -12.85
CA GLU A 116 11.55 10.08 -13.96
C GLU A 116 10.08 9.95 -14.35
N VAL A 117 9.43 11.10 -14.55
CA VAL A 117 8.09 11.16 -15.13
C VAL A 117 8.19 10.92 -16.64
N SER A 118 7.73 9.74 -17.07
CA SER A 118 7.73 9.35 -18.47
C SER A 118 6.61 10.02 -19.27
N ARG A 119 5.46 10.32 -18.64
CA ARG A 119 4.33 11.00 -19.31
C ARG A 119 3.38 11.66 -18.33
N ARG A 120 2.72 12.74 -18.79
CA ARG A 120 1.57 13.37 -18.14
C ARG A 120 0.41 13.48 -19.13
N LEU A 121 -0.81 13.24 -18.66
CA LEU A 121 -2.04 13.43 -19.42
C LEU A 121 -3.04 14.22 -18.58
N ALA A 122 -3.37 15.42 -19.04
CA ALA A 122 -4.40 16.23 -18.43
C ALA A 122 -5.79 15.77 -18.91
N LEU A 123 -6.72 15.62 -17.96
CA LEU A 123 -8.07 15.13 -18.15
C LEU A 123 -9.05 16.03 -17.38
N ASP A 124 -10.34 15.94 -17.71
CA ASP A 124 -11.37 16.39 -16.78
C ASP A 124 -11.29 15.57 -15.49
N LYS A 125 -11.80 16.12 -14.39
CA LYS A 125 -11.68 15.50 -13.06
C LYS A 125 -12.06 14.02 -13.10
N ILE A 126 -11.12 13.15 -12.76
CA ILE A 126 -11.29 11.69 -12.75
C ILE A 126 -12.18 11.33 -11.57
N VAL A 127 -13.33 10.76 -11.87
CA VAL A 127 -14.28 10.24 -10.88
C VAL A 127 -13.94 8.79 -10.54
N TYR A 128 -13.66 7.98 -11.56
CA TYR A 128 -13.28 6.59 -11.39
C TYR A 128 -12.27 6.16 -12.45
N CYS A 129 -11.43 5.19 -12.12
CA CYS A 129 -10.43 4.64 -13.01
C CYS A 129 -10.23 3.16 -12.69
N GLU A 130 -10.08 2.32 -13.72
CA GLU A 130 -9.72 0.91 -13.58
C GLU A 130 -8.72 0.49 -14.66
N CYS A 131 -7.91 -0.51 -14.34
CA CYS A 131 -6.94 -1.11 -15.23
C CYS A 131 -7.36 -2.52 -15.63
N ASP A 132 -7.23 -2.87 -16.90
CA ASP A 132 -7.50 -4.19 -17.45
C ASP A 132 -6.20 -4.85 -17.92
N CYS A 133 -5.78 -5.93 -17.26
CA CYS A 133 -4.56 -6.68 -17.56
C CYS A 133 -4.62 -7.44 -18.88
N LEU A 134 -5.80 -7.90 -19.31
CA LEU A 134 -5.93 -8.67 -20.55
C LEU A 134 -5.76 -7.76 -21.75
N THR A 135 -6.40 -6.59 -21.71
CA THR A 135 -6.37 -5.63 -22.83
C THR A 135 -5.24 -4.60 -22.71
N GLN A 136 -4.55 -4.55 -21.56
CA GLN A 136 -3.54 -3.55 -21.21
C GLN A 136 -4.07 -2.11 -21.45
N THR A 137 -5.29 -1.87 -20.99
CA THR A 137 -5.93 -0.55 -21.04
C THR A 137 -6.25 0.04 -19.67
N ILE A 138 -6.20 1.36 -19.60
CA ILE A 138 -6.72 2.15 -18.48
C ILE A 138 -8.03 2.75 -18.95
N SER A 139 -9.12 2.46 -18.25
CA SER A 139 -10.42 3.06 -18.52
C SER A 139 -10.73 4.11 -17.44
N ILE A 140 -11.14 5.30 -17.86
CA ILE A 140 -11.33 6.48 -17.01
C ILE A 140 -12.74 7.01 -17.19
N LEU A 141 -13.47 7.19 -16.09
CA LEU A 141 -14.71 7.94 -16.02
C LEU A 141 -14.42 9.33 -15.45
N ASP A 142 -14.71 10.36 -16.22
CA ASP A 142 -14.54 11.75 -15.82
C ASP A 142 -15.83 12.40 -15.28
N ALA A 143 -15.69 13.58 -14.67
CA ALA A 143 -16.81 14.35 -14.11
C ALA A 143 -17.78 14.89 -15.19
N SER A 144 -17.40 14.80 -16.46
CA SER A 144 -18.23 15.10 -17.62
C SER A 144 -18.98 13.85 -18.12
N HIS A 145 -18.96 12.75 -17.36
CA HIS A 145 -19.60 11.47 -17.67
C HIS A 145 -19.12 10.82 -18.98
N ARG A 146 -17.86 11.06 -19.33
CA ARG A 146 -17.21 10.40 -20.46
C ARG A 146 -16.32 9.27 -19.97
N ILE A 147 -16.37 8.16 -20.70
CA ILE A 147 -15.46 7.04 -20.52
C ILE A 147 -14.34 7.17 -21.55
N THR A 148 -13.12 7.40 -21.10
CA THR A 148 -11.93 7.43 -21.95
C THR A 148 -11.08 6.20 -21.72
N ILE A 149 -10.76 5.48 -22.80
CA ILE A 149 -9.91 4.29 -22.77
C ILE A 149 -8.54 4.69 -23.29
N LEU A 150 -7.52 4.40 -22.49
CA LEU A 150 -6.11 4.62 -22.77
C LEU A 150 -5.38 3.28 -22.89
N ASP A 151 -4.26 3.24 -23.60
CA ASP A 151 -3.29 2.15 -23.43
C ASP A 151 -2.43 2.34 -22.16
N ALA A 152 -1.61 1.35 -21.82
CA ALA A 152 -0.66 1.42 -20.70
C ALA A 152 0.35 2.59 -20.83
N PHE A 153 0.58 3.13 -22.03
CA PHE A 153 1.44 4.30 -22.23
C PHE A 153 0.67 5.62 -22.12
N LEU A 154 -0.60 5.62 -21.72
CA LEU A 154 -1.51 6.76 -21.66
C LEU A 154 -1.89 7.37 -23.02
N ASN A 155 -1.77 6.62 -24.13
CA ASN A 155 -2.34 7.04 -25.41
C ASN A 155 -3.84 6.77 -25.45
N LYS A 156 -4.59 7.76 -25.91
CA LYS A 156 -6.03 7.65 -26.07
C LYS A 156 -6.40 6.68 -27.21
N LYS A 157 -7.13 5.62 -26.87
CA LYS A 157 -7.69 4.65 -27.81
C LYS A 157 -9.13 4.98 -28.22
N LYS A 158 -10.00 5.30 -27.25
CA LYS A 158 -11.44 5.53 -27.48
C LYS A 158 -12.00 6.51 -26.45
N THR A 159 -13.05 7.24 -26.82
CA THR A 159 -13.93 7.93 -25.87
C THR A 159 -15.38 7.59 -26.18
N LEU A 160 -16.15 7.39 -25.12
CA LEU A 160 -17.60 7.20 -25.13
C LEU A 160 -18.23 8.23 -24.21
N THR A 161 -19.46 8.62 -24.52
CA THR A 161 -20.28 9.47 -23.67
C THR A 161 -21.49 8.66 -23.22
N SER A 162 -21.85 8.78 -21.95
CA SER A 162 -23.08 8.20 -21.41
C SER A 162 -23.93 9.30 -20.80
N ASP A 163 -25.25 9.18 -20.94
CA ASP A 163 -26.21 10.06 -20.25
C ASP A 163 -26.38 9.69 -18.77
N VAL A 164 -25.81 8.57 -18.33
CA VAL A 164 -25.87 8.12 -16.94
C VAL A 164 -24.83 8.86 -16.12
N ARG A 165 -25.29 9.58 -15.09
CA ARG A 165 -24.44 10.20 -14.08
C ARG A 165 -23.89 9.15 -13.14
N ALA A 166 -22.80 8.50 -13.55
CA ALA A 166 -22.14 7.45 -12.81
C ALA A 166 -20.99 7.98 -11.96
N HIS A 167 -20.69 7.27 -10.87
CA HIS A 167 -19.47 7.44 -10.07
C HIS A 167 -18.57 6.19 -10.05
N TRP A 168 -19.04 5.10 -10.65
CA TRP A 168 -18.30 3.86 -10.85
C TRP A 168 -18.62 3.28 -12.23
N PHE A 169 -17.68 2.58 -12.84
CA PHE A 169 -17.98 1.75 -14.00
C PHE A 169 -17.04 0.55 -14.09
N THR A 170 -17.42 -0.44 -14.89
CA THR A 170 -16.50 -1.49 -15.34
C THR A 170 -16.81 -1.94 -16.77
N ALA A 171 -15.80 -2.28 -17.54
CA ALA A 171 -15.97 -2.82 -18.90
C ALA A 171 -16.51 -4.26 -18.89
N ARG A 172 -17.33 -4.61 -19.89
CA ARG A 172 -17.88 -5.96 -20.13
C ARG A 172 -17.71 -6.32 -21.61
N GLU A 173 -17.80 -7.60 -21.94
CA GLU A 173 -17.65 -8.11 -23.31
C GLU A 173 -18.57 -7.37 -24.31
N ASN A 174 -19.82 -7.09 -23.90
CA ASN A 174 -20.84 -6.47 -24.75
C ASN A 174 -21.19 -5.02 -24.36
N GLY A 175 -20.35 -4.33 -23.57
CA GLY A 175 -20.61 -2.97 -23.14
C GLY A 175 -19.97 -2.59 -21.82
N TYR A 176 -20.74 -1.94 -20.95
CA TYR A 176 -20.26 -1.37 -19.69
C TYR A 176 -21.33 -1.54 -18.60
N LEU A 177 -20.88 -1.71 -17.37
CA LEU A 177 -21.74 -1.60 -16.19
C LEU A 177 -21.37 -0.31 -15.47
N LEU A 178 -22.32 0.60 -15.29
CA LEU A 178 -22.12 1.85 -14.55
C LEU A 178 -22.88 1.82 -13.23
N GLY A 179 -22.32 2.45 -12.20
CA GLY A 179 -22.92 2.53 -10.87
C GLY A 179 -23.10 3.98 -10.43
N ASN A 180 -24.22 4.26 -9.77
CA ASN A 180 -24.44 5.49 -9.02
C ASN A 180 -25.23 5.22 -7.73
N ASP A 181 -25.69 6.28 -7.06
CA ASP A 181 -26.41 6.17 -5.78
C ASP A 181 -27.78 5.47 -5.89
N GLN A 182 -28.31 5.31 -7.11
CA GLN A 182 -29.60 4.67 -7.40
C GLN A 182 -29.46 3.18 -7.73
N GLY A 183 -28.33 2.76 -8.29
CA GLY A 183 -28.16 1.39 -8.75
C GLY A 183 -27.09 1.20 -9.81
N PHE A 184 -27.14 0.01 -10.41
CA PHE A 184 -26.32 -0.37 -11.54
C PHE A 184 -27.10 -0.25 -12.84
N PHE A 185 -26.44 0.27 -13.87
CA PHE A 185 -26.96 0.44 -15.23
C PHE A 185 -26.08 -0.37 -16.16
N SER A 186 -26.67 -1.36 -16.83
CA SER A 186 -26.00 -2.03 -17.93
C SER A 186 -26.14 -1.18 -19.19
N ILE A 187 -25.05 -0.94 -19.89
CA ILE A 187 -24.97 -0.07 -21.07
C ILE A 187 -24.31 -0.83 -22.21
N ASP A 188 -24.86 -0.74 -23.43
CA ASP A 188 -24.28 -1.37 -24.62
C ASP A 188 -23.02 -0.65 -25.14
N GLY A 189 -22.36 -1.22 -26.16
CA GLY A 189 -21.17 -0.63 -26.78
C GLY A 189 -21.38 0.75 -27.44
N ASN A 190 -22.64 1.20 -27.59
CA ASN A 190 -23.02 2.49 -28.15
C ASN A 190 -23.45 3.51 -27.08
N GLY A 191 -23.43 3.15 -25.80
CA GLY A 191 -23.80 4.04 -24.70
C GLY A 191 -25.28 4.01 -24.31
N ARG A 192 -26.09 3.06 -24.82
CA ARG A 192 -27.52 2.94 -24.48
C ARG A 192 -27.74 2.04 -23.27
N VAL A 193 -28.59 2.47 -22.34
CA VAL A 193 -28.99 1.65 -21.18
C VAL A 193 -29.85 0.47 -21.63
N ILE A 194 -29.48 -0.74 -21.22
CA ILE A 194 -30.16 -1.99 -21.55
C ILE A 194 -30.81 -2.66 -20.34
N ASP A 195 -30.31 -2.41 -19.13
CA ASP A 195 -30.86 -2.99 -17.89
C ASP A 195 -30.52 -2.11 -16.66
N PHE A 196 -31.27 -2.28 -15.57
CA PHE A 196 -31.11 -1.53 -14.32
C PHE A 196 -31.39 -2.38 -13.07
N LEU A 197 -30.43 -2.42 -12.15
CA LEU A 197 -30.59 -3.00 -10.81
C LEU A 197 -30.65 -1.89 -9.74
N PRO A 198 -31.81 -1.67 -9.08
CA PRO A 198 -31.91 -0.69 -8.01
C PRO A 198 -31.18 -1.17 -6.75
N THR A 199 -30.10 -0.47 -6.36
CA THR A 199 -29.39 -0.70 -5.11
C THR A 199 -28.54 0.52 -4.76
N SER A 200 -28.47 0.89 -3.47
CA SER A 200 -27.66 2.04 -3.07
C SER A 200 -26.19 1.63 -3.01
N ILE A 201 -25.36 2.18 -3.89
CA ILE A 201 -23.93 1.84 -3.97
C ILE A 201 -23.12 2.82 -3.13
N VAL A 202 -22.42 2.33 -2.11
CA VAL A 202 -21.40 3.10 -1.36
C VAL A 202 -20.02 2.79 -1.93
N HIS A 203 -19.69 1.50 -2.02
CA HIS A 203 -18.49 1.01 -2.69
C HIS A 203 -18.81 -0.21 -3.53
N VAL A 204 -18.07 -0.40 -4.61
CA VAL A 204 -18.18 -1.57 -5.45
C VAL A 204 -16.82 -1.97 -6.01
N ARG A 205 -16.62 -3.28 -6.13
CA ARG A 205 -15.50 -3.89 -6.83
C ARG A 205 -16.03 -5.00 -7.74
N SER A 206 -15.45 -5.10 -8.93
CA SER A 206 -15.73 -6.19 -9.87
C SER A 206 -14.50 -7.06 -10.05
N THR A 207 -14.65 -8.32 -9.66
CA THR A 207 -13.78 -9.46 -9.99
C THR A 207 -14.55 -10.39 -10.92
N ASP A 208 -14.39 -11.71 -10.76
CA ASP A 208 -15.36 -12.75 -11.15
C ASP A 208 -16.75 -12.58 -10.51
N LYS A 209 -16.85 -11.81 -9.43
CA LYS A 209 -18.08 -11.42 -8.75
C LYS A 209 -18.20 -9.90 -8.65
N LEU A 210 -19.43 -9.42 -8.46
CA LEU A 210 -19.68 -8.02 -8.13
C LEU A 210 -19.90 -7.90 -6.62
N VAL A 211 -18.94 -7.32 -5.91
CA VAL A 211 -19.02 -7.11 -4.45
C VAL A 211 -19.40 -5.67 -4.18
N VAL A 212 -20.54 -5.47 -3.52
CA VAL A 212 -21.17 -4.16 -3.33
C VAL A 212 -21.34 -3.89 -1.85
N ILE A 213 -20.73 -2.82 -1.34
CA ILE A 213 -21.12 -2.24 -0.07
C ILE A 213 -22.31 -1.32 -0.32
N ASN A 214 -23.42 -1.60 0.37
CA ASN A 214 -24.55 -0.70 0.49
C ASN A 214 -24.65 -0.16 1.93
N LYS A 215 -25.69 0.62 2.22
CA LYS A 215 -25.90 1.20 3.56
C LYS A 215 -26.13 0.18 4.68
N GLN A 216 -26.49 -1.06 4.34
CA GLN A 216 -26.96 -2.08 5.26
C GLN A 216 -25.98 -3.27 5.37
N GLY A 217 -25.01 -3.39 4.46
CA GLY A 217 -24.05 -4.49 4.47
C GLY A 217 -23.35 -4.72 3.14
N VAL A 218 -22.97 -5.98 2.90
CA VAL A 218 -22.28 -6.43 1.69
C VAL A 218 -23.20 -7.31 0.87
N LEU A 219 -23.40 -6.95 -0.40
CA LEU A 219 -24.13 -7.71 -1.38
C LEU A 219 -23.15 -8.28 -2.42
N ILE A 220 -23.19 -9.60 -2.61
CA ILE A 220 -22.45 -10.27 -3.68
C ILE A 220 -23.44 -10.60 -4.81
N CYS A 221 -23.16 -10.10 -6.01
CA CYS A 221 -23.97 -10.36 -7.20
C CYS A 221 -23.15 -11.10 -8.26
N ASP A 222 -23.88 -11.88 -9.06
CA ASP A 222 -23.39 -12.34 -10.35
C ASP A 222 -23.15 -11.12 -11.26
N PRO A 223 -21.95 -10.94 -11.83
CA PRO A 223 -21.61 -9.72 -12.56
C PRO A 223 -22.28 -9.60 -13.94
N LEU A 224 -22.81 -10.71 -14.49
CA LEU A 224 -23.45 -10.76 -15.80
C LEU A 224 -24.96 -10.50 -15.70
N THR A 225 -25.61 -11.16 -14.76
CA THR A 225 -27.06 -11.11 -14.55
C THR A 225 -27.48 -10.09 -13.49
N LEU A 226 -26.51 -9.54 -12.75
CA LEU A 226 -26.72 -8.66 -11.59
C LEU A 226 -27.60 -9.29 -10.50
N ARG A 227 -27.80 -10.62 -10.54
CA ARG A 227 -28.63 -11.30 -9.55
C ARG A 227 -27.88 -11.39 -8.21
N PRO A 228 -28.52 -10.99 -7.10
CA PRO A 228 -28.03 -11.26 -5.76
C PRO A 228 -27.74 -12.76 -5.58
N GLN A 229 -26.52 -13.09 -5.17
CA GLN A 229 -26.14 -14.44 -4.77
C GLN A 229 -26.16 -14.56 -3.25
N GLN A 230 -25.60 -13.56 -2.55
CA GLN A 230 -25.44 -13.55 -1.11
C GLN A 230 -25.54 -12.13 -0.56
N TYR A 231 -26.01 -12.02 0.68
CA TYR A 231 -26.11 -10.76 1.39
C TYR A 231 -25.68 -10.96 2.85
N PHE A 232 -24.85 -10.04 3.33
CA PHE A 232 -24.33 -10.03 4.69
C PHE A 232 -24.67 -8.71 5.34
N GLU A 233 -25.43 -8.77 6.42
CA GLU A 233 -25.79 -7.61 7.22
C GLU A 233 -24.71 -7.33 8.27
N PHE A 234 -24.44 -6.06 8.52
CA PHE A 234 -23.48 -5.61 9.52
C PHE A 234 -24.14 -4.61 10.45
N ASP A 235 -23.91 -4.75 11.76
CA ASP A 235 -24.43 -3.83 12.77
C ASP A 235 -23.87 -2.40 12.66
N ARG A 236 -22.78 -2.22 11.92
CA ARG A 236 -22.07 -0.96 11.73
C ARG A 236 -21.92 -0.64 10.25
N TYR A 237 -21.98 0.65 9.94
CA TYR A 237 -21.72 1.12 8.59
C TYR A 237 -20.31 0.75 8.14
N LEU A 238 -20.23 0.19 6.93
CA LEU A 238 -18.98 -0.11 6.26
C LEU A 238 -18.51 1.12 5.50
N ILE A 239 -17.22 1.43 5.60
CA ILE A 239 -16.63 2.67 5.09
C ILE A 239 -15.62 2.46 3.97
N ARG A 240 -15.13 1.23 3.77
CA ARG A 240 -14.19 0.89 2.69
C ARG A 240 -14.29 -0.58 2.29
N LEU A 241 -13.94 -0.85 1.04
CA LEU A 241 -13.84 -2.18 0.42
C LEU A 241 -12.49 -2.29 -0.30
N ALA A 242 -11.73 -3.36 -0.01
CA ALA A 242 -10.70 -3.82 -0.91
C ALA A 242 -10.99 -5.25 -1.34
N VAL A 243 -10.81 -5.47 -2.64
CA VAL A 243 -10.82 -6.79 -3.28
C VAL A 243 -9.70 -6.70 -4.30
N GLU A 244 -8.79 -7.67 -4.31
CA GLU A 244 -7.78 -7.73 -5.35
C GLU A 244 -8.34 -8.39 -6.62
N ARG A 245 -7.75 -8.06 -7.77
CA ARG A 245 -7.92 -8.82 -9.01
C ARG A 245 -6.76 -9.81 -9.12
N ALA A 246 -6.96 -11.02 -8.64
CA ALA A 246 -6.22 -12.18 -9.10
C ALA A 246 -7.23 -13.27 -9.47
N ASP A 247 -6.88 -14.12 -10.43
CA ASP A 247 -7.70 -15.27 -10.85
C ASP A 247 -7.97 -16.26 -9.69
N GLU A 248 -7.36 -16.03 -8.52
CA GLU A 248 -7.48 -16.82 -7.29
C GLU A 248 -7.93 -16.00 -6.05
N THR A 249 -8.45 -14.77 -6.21
CA THR A 249 -8.86 -13.96 -5.03
C THR A 249 -9.99 -14.64 -4.24
N LYS A 250 -9.65 -15.20 -3.09
CA LYS A 250 -10.60 -15.86 -2.18
C LYS A 250 -11.36 -14.89 -1.29
N TYR A 251 -10.87 -13.67 -1.07
CA TYR A 251 -11.42 -12.78 -0.05
C TYR A 251 -11.75 -11.38 -0.54
N ALA A 252 -12.82 -10.81 0.02
CA ALA A 252 -13.05 -9.38 0.09
C ALA A 252 -12.80 -8.90 1.52
N VAL A 253 -12.09 -7.78 1.69
CA VAL A 253 -11.86 -7.17 2.99
C VAL A 253 -12.66 -5.88 3.10
N VAL A 254 -13.53 -5.81 4.11
CA VAL A 254 -14.33 -4.63 4.43
C VAL A 254 -13.93 -4.06 5.78
N VAL A 255 -14.04 -2.74 5.91
CA VAL A 255 -13.74 -2.02 7.15
C VAL A 255 -14.97 -1.26 7.60
N ASP A 256 -15.34 -1.40 8.87
CA ASP A 256 -16.44 -0.66 9.46
C ASP A 256 -16.02 0.73 10.01
N THR A 257 -17.01 1.54 10.39
CA THR A 257 -16.82 2.85 11.04
C THR A 257 -15.96 2.81 12.31
N SER A 258 -15.78 1.64 12.91
CA SER A 258 -14.98 1.42 14.10
C SER A 258 -13.60 0.85 13.81
N GLN A 259 -13.21 0.81 12.53
CA GLN A 259 -11.91 0.33 12.07
C GLN A 259 -11.71 -1.17 12.32
N THR A 260 -12.81 -1.93 12.43
CA THR A 260 -12.77 -3.39 12.45
C THR A 260 -12.72 -3.89 11.03
N PHE A 261 -11.78 -4.80 10.77
CA PHE A 261 -11.64 -5.45 9.48
C PHE A 261 -12.41 -6.77 9.49
N TYR A 262 -13.12 -7.05 8.40
CA TYR A 262 -13.80 -8.32 8.16
C TYR A 262 -13.28 -8.91 6.86
N ALA A 263 -12.88 -10.17 6.89
CA ALA A 263 -12.52 -10.94 5.72
C ALA A 263 -13.73 -11.77 5.32
N ILE A 264 -14.17 -11.63 4.07
CA ILE A 264 -15.31 -12.34 3.50
C ILE A 264 -14.76 -13.29 2.45
N GLU A 265 -14.82 -14.60 2.71
CA GLU A 265 -14.42 -15.60 1.74
C GLU A 265 -15.49 -15.71 0.64
N LEU A 266 -15.15 -15.24 -0.57
CA LEU A 266 -16.07 -15.09 -1.70
C LEU A 266 -16.60 -16.43 -2.21
N GLN A 267 -15.89 -17.54 -1.99
CA GLN A 267 -16.32 -18.87 -2.45
C GLN A 267 -17.31 -19.52 -1.47
N THR A 268 -17.02 -19.47 -0.17
CA THR A 268 -17.78 -20.17 0.87
C THR A 268 -18.85 -19.31 1.54
N ALA A 269 -18.82 -17.98 1.33
CA ALA A 269 -19.65 -17.01 2.04
C ALA A 269 -19.31 -16.87 3.53
N HIS A 270 -18.14 -17.34 3.96
CA HIS A 270 -17.75 -17.23 5.36
C HIS A 270 -17.26 -15.81 5.68
N ILE A 271 -17.65 -15.30 6.85
CA ILE A 271 -17.16 -14.02 7.36
C ILE A 271 -16.37 -14.28 8.62
N ASP A 272 -15.12 -13.85 8.59
CA ASP A 272 -14.29 -13.75 9.78
C ASP A 272 -14.00 -12.31 10.14
N THR A 273 -13.91 -12.06 11.44
CA THR A 273 -13.43 -10.78 11.95
C THR A 273 -11.92 -10.88 12.17
N LEU A 274 -11.17 -9.96 11.57
CA LEU A 274 -9.75 -9.73 11.86
C LEU A 274 -9.66 -9.12 13.26
N THR A 275 -9.84 -9.98 14.27
CA THR A 275 -9.59 -9.62 15.66
C THR A 275 -8.10 -9.60 15.88
N LYS A 276 -7.63 -8.61 16.64
CA LYS A 276 -6.30 -8.65 17.22
C LYS A 276 -6.25 -9.89 18.11
N LYS A 277 -5.82 -11.06 17.59
CA LYS A 277 -5.29 -12.11 18.45
C LYS A 277 -4.27 -11.39 19.33
N LYS A 278 -4.34 -11.59 20.66
CA LYS A 278 -3.26 -11.19 21.56
C LYS A 278 -1.96 -11.50 20.84
N GLU A 279 -0.97 -10.60 20.91
CA GLU A 279 0.38 -10.86 20.42
C GLU A 279 0.95 -12.11 21.12
N THR A 280 0.47 -13.29 20.77
CA THR A 280 1.32 -14.42 20.54
C THR A 280 1.97 -14.03 19.22
N VAL A 281 3.02 -13.23 19.31
CA VAL A 281 4.19 -13.59 18.54
C VAL A 281 4.58 -14.91 19.20
N PRO A 282 4.17 -16.10 18.72
CA PRO A 282 5.04 -17.22 18.99
C PRO A 282 6.40 -16.71 18.50
N ILE A 283 7.41 -16.78 19.36
CA ILE A 283 8.80 -16.74 18.91
C ILE A 283 9.06 -18.03 18.12
N THR A 284 8.21 -18.35 17.14
CA THR A 284 8.65 -18.96 15.91
C THR A 284 9.20 -17.80 15.13
N ILE A 285 10.49 -17.54 15.38
CA ILE A 285 11.39 -17.03 14.35
C ILE A 285 11.05 -17.89 13.13
N PRO A 286 10.36 -17.36 12.11
CA PRO A 286 10.40 -18.03 10.84
C PRO A 286 11.87 -17.93 10.49
N PHE A 287 12.58 -19.04 10.57
CA PHE A 287 13.79 -19.18 9.78
C PHE A 287 13.30 -19.03 8.34
N ALA A 288 13.20 -17.78 7.88
CA ALA A 288 13.20 -17.47 6.48
C ALA A 288 14.47 -18.13 5.96
N ASP A 289 14.28 -19.12 5.10
CA ASP A 289 15.27 -19.91 4.39
C ASP A 289 16.64 -19.24 4.37
N ARG A 290 17.62 -19.84 5.07
CA ARG A 290 19.07 -19.54 5.03
C ARG A 290 19.40 -18.28 4.22
N MET A 291 19.12 -17.10 4.79
CA MET A 291 19.63 -15.85 4.23
C MET A 291 21.13 -15.82 4.54
N ASP A 292 21.95 -15.54 3.54
CA ASP A 292 23.41 -15.43 3.67
C ASP A 292 23.78 -14.68 4.95
N THR A 293 24.60 -15.33 5.77
CA THR A 293 24.78 -15.13 7.22
C THR A 293 25.37 -13.77 7.63
N ASP A 294 25.56 -12.87 6.67
CA ASP A 294 26.20 -11.57 6.88
C ASP A 294 25.23 -10.38 6.82
N SER A 295 23.93 -10.54 6.51
CA SER A 295 22.99 -9.41 6.52
C SER A 295 22.36 -9.13 7.89
N LEU A 296 22.25 -7.85 8.25
CA LEU A 296 21.69 -7.36 9.51
C LEU A 296 20.68 -6.24 9.27
N TRP A 297 19.81 -6.04 10.26
CA TRP A 297 18.93 -4.87 10.32
C TRP A 297 19.68 -3.66 10.84
N TYR A 298 19.47 -2.51 10.23
CA TYR A 298 20.01 -1.23 10.65
C TYR A 298 18.86 -0.24 10.79
N PHE A 299 18.99 0.71 11.71
CA PHE A 299 18.06 1.84 11.77
C PHE A 299 18.74 3.11 11.26
N GLN A 300 18.33 3.59 10.08
CA GLN A 300 18.83 4.80 9.46
C GLN A 300 18.03 6.01 9.95
N ILE A 301 18.66 6.84 10.77
CA ILE A 301 18.04 8.00 11.42
C ILE A 301 17.99 9.20 10.45
N GLY A 302 18.94 9.30 9.53
CA GLY A 302 18.95 10.34 8.51
C GLY A 302 19.97 10.08 7.41
N ALA A 303 19.77 10.74 6.27
CA ALA A 303 20.69 10.79 5.14
C ALA A 303 20.96 12.25 4.79
N PHE A 304 22.22 12.64 4.73
CA PHE A 304 22.63 14.04 4.62
C PHE A 304 23.56 14.22 3.41
N VAL A 305 23.39 15.35 2.73
CA VAL A 305 24.27 15.76 1.62
C VAL A 305 25.63 16.23 2.14
N THR A 306 25.68 16.85 3.32
CA THR A 306 26.91 17.39 3.91
C THR A 306 27.36 16.62 5.14
N ALA A 307 28.67 16.43 5.26
CA ALA A 307 29.30 15.76 6.41
C ALA A 307 29.01 16.47 7.74
N GLU A 308 28.98 17.80 7.74
CA GLU A 308 28.70 18.62 8.93
C GLU A 308 27.32 18.31 9.53
N ASN A 309 26.28 18.23 8.70
CA ASN A 309 24.94 17.93 9.17
C ASN A 309 24.83 16.51 9.73
N ALA A 310 25.49 15.54 9.07
CA ALA A 310 25.58 14.18 9.59
C ALA A 310 26.33 14.13 10.93
N GLN A 311 27.42 14.89 11.07
CA GLN A 311 28.21 14.96 12.30
C GLN A 311 27.40 15.58 13.46
N ASN A 312 26.61 16.61 13.18
CA ASN A 312 25.72 17.22 14.18
C ASN A 312 24.68 16.22 14.69
N SER A 313 24.04 15.47 13.78
CA SER A 313 23.10 14.41 14.13
C SER A 313 23.76 13.28 14.92
N TYR A 314 24.94 12.82 14.47
CA TYR A 314 25.76 11.82 15.16
C TYR A 314 26.09 12.26 16.60
N ASN A 315 26.59 13.49 16.78
CA ASN A 315 26.97 14.02 18.09
C ASN A 315 25.76 14.09 19.03
N ALA A 316 24.61 14.56 18.54
CA ALA A 316 23.38 14.63 19.33
C ALA A 316 22.91 13.26 19.82
N LEU A 317 23.05 12.21 19.00
CA LEU A 317 22.67 10.85 19.35
C LEU A 317 23.69 10.18 20.29
N ARG A 318 24.99 10.45 20.10
CA ARG A 318 26.05 9.98 21.02
C ARG A 318 25.93 10.61 22.40
N LEU A 319 25.50 11.87 22.51
CA LEU A 319 25.17 12.52 23.79
C LEU A 319 24.02 11.81 24.52
N ARG A 320 23.15 11.10 23.80
CA ARG A 320 22.09 10.24 24.37
C ARG A 320 22.58 8.83 24.69
N GLY A 321 23.88 8.55 24.55
CA GLY A 321 24.48 7.24 24.80
C GLY A 321 24.24 6.20 23.71
N LEU A 322 23.74 6.59 22.53
CA LEU A 322 23.42 5.64 21.46
C LEU A 322 24.65 5.36 20.58
N PRO A 323 24.98 4.08 20.28
CA PRO A 323 26.11 3.70 19.45
C PRO A 323 25.79 3.86 17.96
N VAL A 324 25.70 5.11 17.51
CA VAL A 324 25.47 5.46 16.11
C VAL A 324 26.78 5.64 15.36
N TYR A 325 26.73 5.54 14.03
CA TYR A 325 27.87 5.74 13.14
C TYR A 325 27.43 6.41 11.83
N ILE A 326 28.40 6.89 11.04
CA ILE A 326 28.17 7.52 9.75
C ILE A 326 28.66 6.57 8.65
N ASP A 327 27.76 6.18 7.74
CA ASP A 327 28.04 5.47 6.49
C ASP A 327 28.20 6.51 5.37
N THR A 328 29.31 6.47 4.63
CA THR A 328 29.70 7.48 3.64
C THR A 328 29.65 6.98 2.18
N SER A 329 28.87 5.94 1.90
CA SER A 329 28.80 5.31 0.57
C SER A 329 28.41 6.27 -0.58
N GLU A 330 27.39 7.10 -0.40
CA GLU A 330 26.92 8.08 -1.42
C GLU A 330 26.45 9.38 -0.76
N LEU A 331 25.61 9.24 0.27
CA LEU A 331 25.23 10.27 1.22
C LEU A 331 25.86 9.95 2.57
N TYR A 332 25.96 10.93 3.44
CA TYR A 332 26.34 10.72 4.84
C TYR A 332 25.11 10.22 5.60
N ARG A 333 25.04 8.91 5.86
CA ARG A 333 23.88 8.27 6.50
C ARG A 333 24.21 7.97 7.95
N VAL A 334 23.43 8.53 8.89
CA VAL A 334 23.58 8.24 10.32
C VAL A 334 22.73 7.02 10.65
N LYS A 335 23.40 5.95 11.09
CA LYS A 335 22.78 4.65 11.35
C LYS A 335 23.05 4.19 12.77
N LEU A 336 22.11 3.42 13.31
CA LEU A 336 22.22 2.75 14.60
C LEU A 336 22.29 1.23 14.38
N GLY A 337 23.43 0.65 14.76
CA GLY A 337 23.68 -0.78 14.97
C GLY A 337 23.40 -1.72 13.80
N GLY A 338 23.91 -2.95 13.87
CA GLY A 338 23.37 -4.11 13.17
C GLY A 338 22.59 -4.99 14.14
N PHE A 339 21.36 -5.36 13.81
CA PHE A 339 20.52 -6.23 14.63
C PHE A 339 20.25 -7.53 13.88
N SER A 340 20.47 -8.67 14.54
CA SER A 340 20.11 -9.98 13.98
C SER A 340 18.59 -10.21 14.01
N SER A 341 17.87 -9.54 14.90
CA SER A 341 16.42 -9.62 15.04
C SER A 341 15.76 -8.27 14.76
N LYS A 342 14.83 -8.25 13.81
CA LYS A 342 14.01 -7.07 13.50
C LYS A 342 13.16 -6.64 14.69
N ALA A 343 12.61 -7.60 15.44
CA ALA A 343 11.78 -7.32 16.61
C ALA A 343 12.58 -6.62 17.71
N GLU A 344 13.83 -7.03 17.95
CA GLU A 344 14.72 -6.35 18.89
C GLU A 344 15.05 -4.93 18.44
N ALA A 345 15.30 -4.75 17.13
CA ALA A 345 15.56 -3.44 16.54
C ALA A 345 14.36 -2.49 16.73
N ILE A 346 13.14 -2.97 16.45
CA ILE A 346 11.90 -2.21 16.66
C ILE A 346 11.72 -1.83 18.13
N ASN A 347 11.84 -2.78 19.05
CA ASN A 347 11.68 -2.53 20.48
C ASN A 347 12.66 -1.46 20.98
N LEU A 348 13.92 -1.51 20.55
CA LEU A 348 14.92 -0.52 20.92
C LEU A 348 14.57 0.86 20.36
N VAL A 349 14.26 0.94 19.06
CA VAL A 349 13.93 2.20 18.36
C VAL A 349 12.70 2.89 18.96
N GLU A 350 11.65 2.13 19.25
CA GLU A 350 10.45 2.64 19.91
C GLU A 350 10.75 3.12 21.33
N SER A 351 11.53 2.35 22.11
CA SER A 351 11.94 2.73 23.47
C SER A 351 12.85 3.96 23.49
N ALA A 352 13.69 4.12 22.46
CA ALA A 352 14.55 5.28 22.27
C ALA A 352 13.84 6.46 21.58
N ASN A 353 12.56 6.32 21.19
CA ASN A 353 11.78 7.33 20.48
C ASN A 353 12.56 7.93 19.29
N LEU A 354 13.10 7.05 18.43
CA LEU A 354 13.85 7.46 17.24
C LEU A 354 12.95 7.44 16.01
N ASN A 355 13.13 8.43 15.14
CA ASN A 355 12.51 8.47 13.82
C ASN A 355 13.56 8.12 12.76
N GLY A 356 13.18 7.31 11.79
CA GLY A 356 14.08 6.81 10.76
C GLY A 356 13.50 5.61 10.04
N TRP A 357 14.34 4.95 9.26
CA TRP A 357 13.99 3.83 8.42
C TRP A 357 14.73 2.56 8.84
N PHE A 358 14.02 1.44 8.88
CA PHE A 358 14.65 0.12 8.96
C PHE A 358 15.24 -0.25 7.61
N VAL A 359 16.52 -0.57 7.57
CA VAL A 359 17.25 -0.97 6.37
C VAL A 359 17.82 -2.36 6.60
N PHE A 360 17.73 -3.24 5.60
CA PHE A 360 18.32 -4.59 5.66
C PHE A 360 19.47 -4.67 4.67
N GLN A 361 20.68 -4.93 5.16
CA GLN A 361 21.90 -4.86 4.36
C GLN A 361 23.02 -5.70 4.97
N GLU A 362 24.09 -5.91 4.22
CA GLU A 362 25.29 -6.61 4.68
C GLU A 362 25.92 -5.95 5.93
N LYS A 363 26.57 -6.78 6.75
CA LYS A 363 27.22 -6.41 8.00
C LYS A 363 28.31 -5.40 7.74
N ILE A 364 28.18 -4.24 8.38
CA ILE A 364 29.21 -3.22 8.41
C ILE A 364 30.16 -3.56 9.56
N ARG A 365 31.44 -3.78 9.23
CA ARG A 365 32.47 -4.07 10.24
C ARG A 365 32.72 -2.84 11.12
N GLN A 366 32.64 -3.02 12.43
CA GLN A 366 32.92 -1.98 13.41
C GLN A 366 33.70 -2.60 14.57
N SER A 367 34.80 -1.97 14.97
CA SER A 367 35.68 -2.47 16.05
C SER A 367 35.30 -1.97 17.44
N GLU A 368 34.29 -1.08 17.54
CA GLU A 368 33.85 -0.51 18.80
C GLU A 368 33.10 -1.56 19.64
N ARG A 369 33.33 -1.47 20.96
CA ARG A 369 32.56 -2.19 21.97
C ARG A 369 32.04 -1.18 22.99
N ALA A 370 30.72 -1.16 23.19
CA ALA A 370 30.06 -0.22 24.08
C ALA A 370 28.85 -0.85 24.76
N GLU A 371 28.70 -0.64 26.06
CA GLU A 371 27.46 -0.89 26.78
C GLU A 371 26.63 0.39 26.82
N PHE A 372 25.31 0.28 26.62
CA PHE A 372 24.41 1.41 26.68
C PHE A 372 23.01 1.02 27.18
N HIS A 373 22.24 2.02 27.61
CA HIS A 373 20.92 1.82 28.19
C HIS A 373 19.85 2.54 27.37
N VAL A 374 18.71 1.87 27.18
CA VAL A 374 17.50 2.47 26.61
C VAL A 374 16.33 2.11 27.52
N GLY A 375 15.73 3.12 28.16
CA GLY A 375 14.76 2.89 29.23
C GLY A 375 15.41 2.12 30.39
N THR A 376 14.82 0.98 30.75
CA THR A 376 15.35 0.09 31.79
C THR A 376 16.21 -1.06 31.23
N ALA A 377 16.33 -1.18 29.90
CA ALA A 377 17.04 -2.28 29.26
C ALA A 377 18.50 -1.90 28.98
N THR A 378 19.40 -2.88 29.17
CA THR A 378 20.83 -2.76 28.87
C THR A 378 21.18 -3.52 27.60
N TYR A 379 21.99 -2.90 26.76
CA TYR A 379 22.41 -3.42 25.45
C TYR A 379 23.94 -3.41 25.34
N MET A 380 24.47 -4.41 24.66
CA MET A 380 25.87 -4.47 24.23
C MET A 380 25.91 -4.19 22.74
N PHE A 381 26.78 -3.27 22.36
CA PHE A 381 27.25 -3.11 21.00
C PHE A 381 28.63 -3.74 20.90
N GLU A 382 28.80 -4.77 20.08
CA GLU A 382 30.08 -5.44 19.86
C GLU A 382 30.16 -5.94 18.42
N ASP A 383 31.27 -5.64 17.75
CA ASP A 383 31.55 -6.06 16.36
C ASP A 383 30.41 -5.69 15.37
N GLY A 384 29.89 -4.46 15.50
CA GLY A 384 28.80 -3.97 14.64
C GLY A 384 27.42 -4.50 15.02
N ILE A 385 27.29 -5.36 16.04
CA ILE A 385 26.01 -6.00 16.40
C ILE A 385 25.51 -5.46 17.74
N ILE A 386 24.23 -5.06 17.79
CA ILE A 386 23.53 -4.72 19.03
C ILE A 386 22.78 -5.96 19.55
N ARG A 387 22.96 -6.27 20.83
CA ARG A 387 22.23 -7.34 21.53
C ARG A 387 21.78 -6.86 22.91
N ARG A 388 20.62 -7.30 23.35
CA ARG A 388 20.15 -7.06 24.72
C ARG A 388 20.89 -8.00 25.68
N ILE A 389 21.42 -7.48 26.79
CA ILE A 389 22.23 -8.26 27.74
C ILE A 389 21.36 -8.89 28.85
N THR A 390 20.18 -8.34 29.13
CA THR A 390 19.33 -8.79 30.27
C THR A 390 17.83 -8.57 30.00
N PRO A 391 16.92 -9.49 30.45
CA PRO A 391 15.46 -9.42 30.22
C PRO A 391 14.72 -8.24 30.81
#